data_AF-A0A5E4TG35-F1
#
_entry.id   AF-A0A5E4TG35-F1
#
_cell.length_a   1.000
_cell.length_b   1.000
_cell.length_c   1.000
_cell.angle_alpha   90.00
_cell.angle_beta   90.00
_cell.angle_gamma   90.00
#
_symmetry.space_group_name_H-M   'P 1'
#
loop_
_entity.id
_entity.type
_entity.pdbx_description
1 polymer ?
#
loop_
_entity_poly.entity_id
_entity_poly.type
_entity_poly.pdbx_seq_one_letter_code
_entity_poly.pdbx_strand_id
1 'polypeptide(L)'
;MSVRRRPPVELHRLISALVHRPELVARLREAPDEVHEAFGIPADQRKQLQTDPARALRDLDVHPNLQFKYLGASGLLKLAPASIAPFLQKQGLGDGKDC
;
A
#
# COMPACT_ATOMS: atom_id res chain seq x y z
N MET A 1 24.23 -15.33 -9.69
CA MET A 1 24.64 -13.92 -9.57
C MET A 1 23.47 -13.13 -9.00
N SER A 2 23.59 -12.55 -7.81
CA SER A 2 22.52 -11.74 -7.23
C SER A 2 22.47 -10.41 -7.96
N VAL A 3 21.55 -10.29 -8.94
CA VAL A 3 21.28 -9.03 -9.62
C VAL A 3 20.84 -8.06 -8.53
N ARG A 4 21.63 -7.01 -8.26
CA ARG A 4 21.25 -5.97 -7.30
C ARG A 4 19.92 -5.38 -7.77
N ARG A 5 18.82 -5.78 -7.13
CA ARG A 5 17.49 -5.22 -7.43
C ARG A 5 17.56 -3.73 -7.10
N ARG A 6 17.34 -2.90 -8.12
CA ARG A 6 17.20 -1.46 -7.95
C ARG A 6 15.98 -1.23 -7.06
N PRO A 7 16.05 -0.34 -6.06
CA PRO A 7 14.88 0.03 -5.26
C PRO A 7 13.72 0.43 -6.17
N PRO A 8 12.47 0.11 -5.83
CA PRO A 8 11.30 0.36 -6.67
C PRO A 8 10.88 1.84 -6.60
N VAL A 9 11.74 2.74 -7.09
CA VAL A 9 11.60 4.20 -6.99
C VAL A 9 10.33 4.68 -7.71
N GLU A 10 9.98 4.06 -8.84
CA GLU A 10 8.79 4.37 -9.63
C GLU A 10 7.50 4.07 -8.85
N LEU A 11 7.46 2.93 -8.14
CA LEU A 11 6.38 2.60 -7.21
C LEU A 11 6.31 3.58 -6.04
N HIS A 12 7.44 4.00 -5.48
CA HIS A 12 7.46 5.03 -4.43
C HIS A 12 6.87 6.36 -4.93
N ARG A 13 7.21 6.78 -6.15
CA ARG A 13 6.67 8.00 -6.77
C ARG A 13 5.16 7.88 -7.00
N LEU A 14 4.70 6.74 -7.51
CA LEU A 14 3.27 6.46 -7.68
C LEU A 14 2.54 6.55 -6.33
N ILE A 15 3.02 5.84 -5.32
CA ILE A 15 2.38 5.80 -3.99
C ILE A 15 2.36 7.20 -3.35
N SER A 16 3.42 7.97 -3.52
CA SER A 16 3.46 9.37 -3.05
C SER A 16 2.43 10.23 -3.78
N ALA A 17 2.28 10.07 -5.09
CA ALA A 17 1.27 10.79 -5.87
C ALA A 17 -0.16 10.40 -5.46
N LEU A 18 -0.42 9.12 -5.21
CA LEU A 18 -1.74 8.62 -4.78
C LEU A 18 -2.21 9.22 -3.45
N VAL A 19 -1.29 9.56 -2.55
CA VAL A 19 -1.62 10.24 -1.28
C VAL A 19 -2.16 11.65 -1.48
N HIS A 20 -1.76 12.32 -2.57
CA HIS A 20 -2.07 13.74 -2.80
C HIS A 20 -3.08 13.98 -3.94
N ARG A 21 -3.48 12.94 -4.70
CA ARG A 21 -4.28 13.06 -5.92
C ARG A 21 -5.44 12.06 -5.94
N PRO A 22 -6.62 12.41 -5.41
CA PRO A 22 -7.79 11.52 -5.38
C PRO A 22 -8.23 11.03 -6.77
N GLU A 23 -8.09 11.87 -7.80
CA GLU A 23 -8.37 11.52 -9.19
C GLU A 23 -7.45 10.41 -9.72
N LEU A 24 -6.21 10.36 -9.26
CA LEU A 24 -5.27 9.30 -9.61
C LEU A 24 -5.65 7.98 -8.92
N VAL A 25 -6.25 8.03 -7.74
CA VAL A 25 -6.77 6.84 -7.03
C VAL A 25 -7.93 6.23 -7.81
N ALA A 26 -8.86 7.04 -8.32
CA ALA A 26 -9.95 6.56 -9.18
C ALA A 26 -9.39 5.87 -10.43
N ARG A 27 -8.46 6.54 -11.13
CA ARG A 27 -7.80 5.98 -12.32
C ARG A 27 -7.03 4.69 -12.03
N LEU A 28 -6.36 4.59 -10.89
CA LEU A 28 -5.66 3.36 -10.50
C LEU A 28 -6.62 2.17 -10.33
N ARG A 29 -7.85 2.41 -9.88
CA ARG A 29 -8.85 1.37 -9.70
C ARG A 29 -9.49 0.94 -11.02
N GLU A 30 -9.66 1.88 -11.94
CA GLU A 30 -10.29 1.63 -13.24
C GLU A 30 -9.30 1.03 -14.25
N ALA A 31 -8.10 1.62 -14.35
CA ALA A 31 -7.09 1.28 -15.34
C ALA A 31 -5.68 1.19 -14.68
N PRO A 32 -5.45 0.19 -13.80
CA PRO A 32 -4.20 0.08 -13.05
C PRO A 32 -2.96 -0.02 -13.95
N ASP A 33 -3.06 -0.75 -15.05
CA ASP A 33 -1.93 -0.97 -15.96
C ASP A 33 -1.47 0.32 -16.65
N GLU A 34 -2.40 1.15 -17.11
CA GLU A 34 -2.10 2.45 -17.70
C GLU A 34 -1.43 3.40 -16.70
N VAL A 35 -1.91 3.40 -15.45
CA VAL A 35 -1.31 4.20 -14.38
C VAL A 35 0.11 3.71 -14.06
N HIS A 36 0.31 2.40 -13.99
CA HIS A 36 1.64 1.83 -13.76
C HIS A 36 2.61 2.17 -14.88
N GLU A 37 2.15 2.07 -16.14
CA GLU A 37 2.95 2.43 -17.31
C GLU A 37 3.32 3.91 -17.33
N ALA A 38 2.36 4.80 -17.03
CA ALA A 38 2.60 6.25 -16.97
C ALA A 38 3.63 6.65 -15.90
N PHE A 39 3.76 5.86 -14.82
CA PHE A 39 4.78 6.05 -13.79
C PHE A 39 6.11 5.34 -14.10
N GLY A 40 6.21 4.66 -15.23
CA GLY A 40 7.42 3.98 -15.68
C GLY A 40 7.71 2.67 -14.92
N ILE A 41 6.70 2.05 -14.31
CA ILE A 41 6.88 0.78 -13.61
C ILE A 41 7.27 -0.30 -14.63
N PRO A 42 8.39 -1.03 -14.42
CA PRO A 42 8.83 -2.09 -15.33
C PRO A 42 7.75 -3.15 -15.58
N ALA A 43 7.68 -3.66 -16.82
CA ALA A 43 6.63 -4.58 -17.25
C ALA A 43 6.57 -5.88 -16.40
N ASP A 44 7.71 -6.38 -15.94
CA ASP A 44 7.78 -7.54 -15.04
C ASP A 44 7.17 -7.24 -13.67
N GLN A 45 7.38 -6.04 -13.13
CA GLN A 45 6.76 -5.59 -11.88
C GLN A 45 5.26 -5.32 -12.06
N ARG A 46 4.83 -4.73 -13.18
CA ARG A 46 3.41 -4.56 -13.52
C ARG A 46 2.69 -5.90 -13.54
N LYS A 47 3.28 -6.91 -14.16
CA LYS A 47 2.72 -8.27 -14.21
C LYS A 47 2.59 -8.88 -12.80
N GLN A 48 3.58 -8.68 -11.93
CA GLN A 48 3.50 -9.12 -10.53
C GLN A 48 2.35 -8.41 -9.79
N LEU A 49 2.25 -7.09 -9.95
CA LEU A 49 1.20 -6.26 -9.34
C LEU A 49 -0.20 -6.66 -9.83
N GLN A 50 -0.37 -7.01 -11.10
CA GLN A 50 -1.66 -7.46 -11.63
C GLN A 50 -2.08 -8.83 -11.07
N THR A 51 -1.11 -9.70 -10.76
CA THR A 51 -1.39 -11.06 -10.30
C THR A 51 -1.74 -11.10 -8.80
N ASP A 52 -0.90 -10.50 -7.97
CA ASP A 52 -1.11 -10.39 -6.53
C ASP A 52 -0.39 -9.14 -6.00
N PRO A 53 -1.09 -7.99 -5.89
CA PRO A 53 -0.50 -6.75 -5.45
C PRO A 53 0.16 -6.84 -4.07
N ALA A 54 -0.45 -7.56 -3.12
CA ALA A 54 0.05 -7.63 -1.74
C ALA A 54 1.35 -8.43 -1.67
N ARG A 55 1.42 -9.55 -2.41
CA ARG A 55 2.65 -10.32 -2.53
C ARG A 55 3.71 -9.57 -3.31
N ALA A 56 3.37 -8.97 -4.46
CA ALA A 56 4.29 -8.24 -5.29
C ALA A 56 5.01 -7.12 -4.52
N LEU A 57 4.28 -6.32 -3.74
CA LEU A 57 4.87 -5.24 -2.94
C LEU A 57 5.88 -5.76 -1.90
N ARG A 58 5.62 -6.94 -1.30
CA ARG A 58 6.59 -7.60 -0.39
C ARG A 58 7.79 -8.13 -1.15
N ASP A 59 7.57 -8.82 -2.26
CA ASP A 59 8.63 -9.43 -3.08
C ASP A 59 9.53 -8.35 -3.70
N LEU A 60 9.01 -7.15 -3.94
CA LEU A 60 9.73 -5.97 -4.42
C LEU A 60 10.39 -5.15 -3.30
N ASP A 61 10.35 -5.61 -2.05
CA ASP A 61 10.95 -4.96 -0.88
C ASP A 61 10.44 -3.52 -0.65
N VAL A 62 9.15 -3.26 -0.96
CA VAL A 62 8.51 -1.97 -0.69
C VAL A 62 8.31 -1.83 0.81
N HIS A 63 8.64 -0.67 1.39
CA HIS A 63 8.48 -0.44 2.83
C HIS A 63 7.02 -0.66 3.30
N PRO A 64 6.76 -1.31 4.46
CA PRO A 64 5.42 -1.68 4.92
C PRO A 64 4.37 -0.55 4.85
N ASN A 65 4.72 0.65 5.33
CA ASN A 65 3.83 1.82 5.26
C ASN A 65 3.36 2.14 3.82
N LEU A 66 4.24 1.98 2.83
CA LEU A 66 3.90 2.24 1.43
C LEU A 66 3.05 1.10 0.85
N GLN A 67 3.28 -0.13 1.30
CA GLN A 67 2.38 -1.25 0.95
C GLN A 67 0.95 -0.95 1.39
N PHE A 68 0.77 -0.51 2.66
CA PHE A 68 -0.55 -0.12 3.18
C PHE A 68 -1.19 0.99 2.35
N LYS A 69 -0.44 2.04 2.03
CA LYS A 69 -0.94 3.16 1.21
C LYS A 69 -1.37 2.71 -0.18
N TYR A 70 -0.56 1.88 -0.85
CA TYR A 70 -0.90 1.35 -2.16
C TYR A 70 -2.16 0.50 -2.10
N LEU A 71 -2.22 -0.48 -1.19
CA LEU A 71 -3.38 -1.36 -1.06
C LEU A 71 -4.65 -0.60 -0.71
N GLY A 72 -4.54 0.45 0.11
CA GLY A 72 -5.66 1.35 0.43
C GLY A 72 -6.14 2.13 -0.80
N ALA A 73 -5.21 2.71 -1.57
CA ALA A 73 -5.53 3.39 -2.82
C ALA A 73 -6.19 2.43 -3.82
N SER A 74 -5.68 1.20 -3.98
CA SER A 74 -6.26 0.19 -4.87
C SER A 74 -7.58 -0.42 -4.37
N GLY A 75 -8.06 -0.08 -3.17
CA GLY A 75 -9.28 -0.66 -2.60
C GLY A 75 -9.14 -2.13 -2.15
N LEU A 76 -7.91 -2.60 -2.01
CA LEU A 76 -7.57 -3.98 -1.65
C LEU A 76 -7.19 -4.15 -0.18
N LEU A 77 -7.02 -3.03 0.53
CA LEU A 77 -6.68 -3.04 1.94
C LEU A 77 -7.88 -3.54 2.76
N LYS A 78 -7.72 -4.73 3.34
CA LYS A 78 -8.63 -5.27 4.35
C LYS A 78 -7.99 -5.11 5.71
N LEU A 79 -8.53 -4.20 6.54
CA LEU A 79 -8.14 -4.07 7.93
C LEU A 79 -9.13 -4.86 8.79
N ALA A 80 -8.61 -5.73 9.65
CA ALA A 80 -9.42 -6.24 10.75
C ALA A 80 -9.77 -5.06 11.67
N PRO A 81 -10.98 -5.03 12.26
CA PRO A 81 -11.28 -4.08 13.32
C PRO A 81 -10.26 -4.23 14.44
N ALA A 82 -9.42 -3.21 14.63
CA ALA A 82 -8.47 -3.17 15.72
C ALA A 82 -9.13 -2.46 16.90
N SER A 83 -9.34 -3.18 18.01
CA SER A 83 -9.76 -2.56 19.26
C SER A 83 -8.53 -2.16 20.06
N ILE A 84 -8.50 -0.92 20.56
CA ILE A 84 -7.50 -0.48 21.53
C ILE A 84 -7.83 -0.95 22.94
N ALA A 85 -9.02 -1.51 23.18
CA ALA A 85 -9.46 -1.92 24.52
C ALA A 85 -8.48 -2.89 25.21
N PRO A 86 -7.92 -3.93 24.56
CA PRO A 86 -6.94 -4.80 25.19
C PRO A 86 -5.65 -4.08 25.60
N PHE A 87 -5.28 -3.02 24.88
CA PHE A 87 -4.13 -2.19 25.23
C PHE A 87 -4.45 -1.26 26.41
N LEU A 88 -5.60 -0.59 26.38
CA LEU A 88 -6.04 0.30 27.46
C LEU A 88 -6.28 -0.46 28.77
N GLN A 89 -6.85 -1.65 28.71
CA GLN A 89 -7.04 -2.53 29.88
C GLN A 89 -5.71 -2.94 30.50
N LYS A 90 -4.69 -3.24 29.68
CA LYS A 90 -3.33 -3.53 30.18
C LYS A 90 -2.66 -2.33 30.84
N GLN A 91 -3.04 -1.11 30.47
CA GLN A 91 -2.53 0.12 31.08
C GLN A 91 -3.42 0.65 32.21
N GLY A 92 -4.53 -0.02 32.55
CA GLY A 92 -5.46 0.43 33.59
C GLY A 92 -6.24 1.70 33.22
N LEU A 93 -6.44 1.95 31.93
CA LEU A 93 -7.11 3.15 31.37
C LEU A 93 -8.51 2.82 30.79
N GLY A 94 -9.08 1.67 31.16
CA GLY A 94 -10.27 1.09 30.50
C GLY A 94 -11.62 1.57 31.04
N ASP A 95 -11.60 2.44 32.05
CA ASP A 95 -12.71 2.64 32.99
C ASP A 95 -13.78 3.60 32.48
N GLY A 96 -13.51 4.33 31.39
CA GLY A 96 -14.51 5.16 30.70
C GLY A 96 -15.22 6.22 31.55
N LYS A 97 -14.71 6.54 32.75
CA LYS A 97 -15.22 7.61 33.60
C LYS A 97 -14.54 8.93 33.22
N ASP A 98 -14.90 9.47 32.06
CA ASP A 98 -14.70 10.89 31.71
C ASP A 98 -15.69 11.25 30.59
N CYS A 99 -16.99 11.18 30.91
CA CYS A 99 -18.10 11.82 30.20
C CYS A 99 -19.19 12.15 31.23
#